data_AF-C0EU89-F1
#
_entry.id   AF-C0EU89-F1
#
_cell.length_a   1.000
_cell.length_b   1.000
_cell.length_c   1.000
_cell.angle_alpha   90.00
_cell.angle_beta   90.00
_cell.angle_gamma   90.00
#
_symmetry.space_group_name_H-M   'P 1'
#
loop_
_entity.id
_entity.type
_entity.pdbx_description
1 polymer ?
#
loop_
_entity_poly.entity_id
_entity_poly.type
_entity_poly.pdbx_seq_one_letter_code
_entity_poly.pdbx_strand_id
1 'polypeptide(L)'
;PQNEFKEIVEKYGGSYFDLTPKSKIYINGFEVSDAVFYADKDTKEKFIATQTKYAKSLVAAIMTNILFTQEHATVVSRATRKMFDKIFAQKKLKKQATLRMLREEIKLELENAKDDYDRSIIKPIYNSLEEYTDGSCDMLAYPSTVRLDNRMIGFGLKNVPPDNWEPVMVTVMHYTSTRMEYNQEAQRATHFIVDETQVVSRKGTSAEQLNTAVATFRKYGGICTMAMQNITAALENKMLKELFSNCNYKCFLDQGGADANALAQIQELSQTEFNALSSEEVGRGVMVWGKKVVLFDAKISKENELYPLINTNFHEKAKEAEKRKQRQRQEQQESNDRIEEIILQMAELAPVTVRDLLSVLEITQEEAEKQLNWLCQQGYLVKTEEAGNIRYQKAG
;
A
#
# COMPACT_ATOMS: atom_id res chain seq x y z
N PRO A 1 -6.13 -0.16 -1.08
CA PRO A 1 -5.61 1.17 -1.51
C PRO A 1 -5.44 2.23 -0.41
N GLN A 2 -6.29 2.24 0.61
CA GLN A 2 -6.45 3.34 1.58
C GLN A 2 -5.42 3.38 2.73
N ASN A 3 -4.30 2.66 2.59
CA ASN A 3 -3.28 2.47 3.64
C ASN A 3 -3.76 1.86 4.96
N GLU A 4 -4.93 1.21 4.98
CA GLU A 4 -5.50 0.55 6.16
C GLU A 4 -4.62 -0.58 6.70
N PHE A 5 -3.89 -1.26 5.81
CA PHE A 5 -3.01 -2.36 6.20
C PHE A 5 -1.62 -1.92 6.69
N LYS A 6 -1.31 -0.63 6.75
CA LYS A 6 0.03 -0.18 7.15
C LYS A 6 0.40 -0.64 8.56
N GLU A 7 -0.46 -0.31 9.53
CA GLU A 7 -0.21 -0.60 10.95
C GLU A 7 -0.05 -2.10 11.20
N ILE A 8 -0.89 -2.93 10.58
CA ILE A 8 -0.82 -4.39 10.73
C ILE A 8 0.43 -4.98 10.06
N VAL A 9 0.80 -4.51 8.86
CA VAL A 9 2.02 -4.96 8.18
C VAL A 9 3.26 -4.65 9.03
N GLU A 10 3.38 -3.43 9.54
CA GLU A 10 4.51 -3.00 10.37
C GLU A 10 4.54 -3.75 11.71
N LYS A 11 3.39 -3.93 12.38
CA LYS A 11 3.30 -4.67 13.66
C LYS A 11 3.82 -6.11 13.55
N TYR A 12 3.61 -6.77 12.41
CA TYR A 12 4.06 -8.15 12.19
C TYR A 12 5.41 -8.25 11.46
N GLY A 13 6.23 -7.18 11.47
CA GLY A 13 7.58 -7.18 10.90
C GLY A 13 7.60 -7.21 9.36
N GLY A 14 6.49 -6.87 8.72
CA GLY A 14 6.39 -6.72 7.28
C GLY A 14 7.01 -5.42 6.77
N SER A 15 7.10 -5.29 5.45
CA SER A 15 7.50 -4.05 4.78
C SER A 15 6.29 -3.38 4.15
N TYR A 16 6.06 -2.11 4.45
CA TYR A 16 4.99 -1.32 3.84
C TYR A 16 5.58 -0.24 2.92
N PHE A 17 5.23 -0.28 1.64
CA PHE A 17 5.70 0.66 0.64
C PHE A 17 4.55 1.60 0.24
N ASP A 18 4.64 2.86 0.68
CA ASP A 18 3.69 3.90 0.29
C ASP A 18 4.12 4.51 -1.07
N LEU A 19 3.35 4.24 -2.12
CA LEU A 19 3.68 4.68 -3.49
C LEU A 19 3.26 6.13 -3.77
N THR A 20 3.21 6.95 -2.73
CA THR A 20 3.05 8.39 -2.84
C THR A 20 4.01 8.95 -3.89
N PRO A 21 3.54 9.74 -4.87
CA PRO A 21 4.42 10.36 -5.87
C PRO A 21 5.53 11.18 -5.22
N LYS A 22 6.74 11.21 -5.81
CA LYS A 22 7.93 11.92 -5.26
C LYS A 22 8.42 11.45 -3.88
N SER A 23 7.92 10.33 -3.35
CA SER A 23 8.39 9.74 -2.08
C SER A 23 9.78 9.11 -2.13
N LYS A 24 10.40 9.02 -3.31
CA LYS A 24 11.63 8.27 -3.60
C LYS A 24 11.50 6.74 -3.47
N ILE A 25 10.27 6.25 -3.29
CA ILE A 25 9.94 4.84 -3.40
C ILE A 25 9.59 4.57 -4.86
N TYR A 26 10.42 3.75 -5.51
CA TYR A 26 10.31 3.43 -6.92
C TYR A 26 10.11 1.93 -7.11
N ILE A 27 9.22 1.57 -8.02
CA ILE A 27 8.99 0.19 -8.46
C ILE A 27 9.16 0.14 -9.97
N ASN A 28 10.12 -0.66 -10.43
CA ASN A 28 10.41 -0.82 -11.84
C ASN A 28 9.90 -2.17 -12.35
N GLY A 29 8.82 -2.16 -13.13
CA GLY A 29 8.33 -3.38 -13.77
C GLY A 29 9.25 -3.96 -14.87
N PHE A 30 10.18 -3.15 -15.39
CA PHE A 30 11.12 -3.55 -16.46
C PHE A 30 12.45 -4.08 -15.94
N GLU A 31 12.56 -4.34 -14.64
CA GLU A 31 13.80 -4.77 -14.01
C GLU A 31 14.32 -6.10 -14.58
N VAL A 32 15.60 -6.12 -14.91
CA VAL A 32 16.32 -7.29 -15.41
C VAL A 32 17.15 -7.85 -14.26
N SER A 33 16.95 -9.13 -13.94
CA SER A 33 17.80 -9.83 -12.97
C SER A 33 19.13 -10.26 -13.60
N ASP A 34 20.16 -10.49 -12.78
CA ASP A 34 21.43 -11.04 -13.26
C ASP A 34 21.24 -12.39 -13.95
N ALA A 35 20.34 -13.23 -13.43
CA ALA A 35 20.01 -14.53 -14.03
C ALA A 35 19.53 -14.38 -15.47
N VAL A 36 18.64 -13.42 -15.76
CA VAL A 36 18.16 -13.14 -17.12
C VAL A 36 19.25 -12.46 -17.97
N PHE A 37 20.00 -11.53 -17.39
CA PHE A 37 21.02 -10.78 -18.11
C PHE A 37 22.15 -11.65 -18.65
N TYR A 38 22.60 -12.63 -17.86
CA TYR A 38 23.65 -13.58 -18.26
C TYR A 38 23.12 -14.87 -18.90
N ALA A 39 21.80 -15.01 -19.04
CA ALA A 39 21.19 -16.17 -19.70
C ALA A 39 21.46 -16.20 -21.22
N ASP A 40 21.11 -17.34 -21.80
CA ASP A 40 21.13 -17.58 -23.24
C ASP A 40 20.10 -16.72 -23.99
N LYS A 41 20.19 -16.75 -25.33
CA LYS A 41 19.35 -15.92 -26.19
C LYS A 41 17.85 -16.27 -26.07
N ASP A 42 17.49 -17.54 -25.96
CA ASP A 42 16.09 -17.97 -25.89
C ASP A 42 15.43 -17.47 -24.60
N THR A 43 16.11 -17.60 -23.47
CA THR A 43 15.66 -17.05 -22.18
C THR A 43 15.45 -15.53 -22.26
N LYS A 44 16.36 -14.78 -22.89
CA LYS A 44 16.21 -13.33 -23.09
C LYS A 44 15.02 -12.99 -23.98
N GLU A 45 14.81 -13.73 -25.06
CA GLU A 45 13.66 -13.50 -25.96
C GLU A 45 12.32 -13.76 -25.27
N LYS A 46 12.23 -14.81 -24.45
CA LYS A 46 11.04 -15.07 -23.61
C LYS A 46 10.80 -13.96 -22.61
N PHE A 47 11.85 -13.47 -21.95
CA PHE A 47 11.75 -12.33 -21.05
C PHE A 47 11.25 -11.07 -21.76
N ILE A 48 11.79 -10.74 -22.94
CA ILE A 48 11.32 -9.60 -23.75
C ILE A 48 9.84 -9.77 -24.12
N ALA A 49 9.40 -10.98 -24.46
CA ALA A 49 8.00 -11.25 -24.78
C ALA A 49 7.07 -10.97 -23.58
N THR A 50 7.43 -11.45 -22.39
CA THR A 50 6.69 -11.18 -21.14
C THR A 50 6.67 -9.68 -20.83
N GLN A 51 7.82 -9.01 -20.89
CA GLN A 51 7.94 -7.57 -20.65
C GLN A 51 7.20 -6.73 -21.70
N THR A 52 7.09 -7.22 -22.93
CA THR A 52 6.29 -6.58 -23.98
C THR A 52 4.79 -6.69 -23.70
N LYS A 53 4.33 -7.84 -23.18
CA LYS A 53 2.92 -7.97 -22.72
C LYS A 53 2.66 -7.02 -21.57
N TYR A 54 3.60 -6.92 -20.62
CA TYR A 54 3.55 -5.93 -19.54
C TYR A 54 3.46 -4.48 -20.05
N ALA A 55 4.40 -4.06 -20.91
CA ALA A 55 4.44 -2.72 -21.47
C ALA A 55 3.13 -2.32 -22.15
N LYS A 56 2.53 -3.24 -22.94
CA LYS A 56 1.26 -3.00 -23.64
C LYS A 56 0.13 -2.72 -22.65
N SER A 57 -0.03 -3.52 -21.61
CA SER A 57 -1.10 -3.28 -20.62
C SER A 57 -0.83 -2.05 -19.76
N LEU A 58 0.43 -1.78 -19.40
CA LEU A 58 0.79 -0.55 -18.69
C LEU A 58 0.43 0.69 -19.52
N VAL A 59 0.85 0.74 -20.79
CA VAL A 59 0.54 1.87 -21.68
C VAL A 59 -0.97 1.98 -21.91
N ALA A 60 -1.66 0.85 -22.10
CA ALA A 60 -3.11 0.84 -22.21
C ALA A 60 -3.78 1.40 -20.95
N ALA A 61 -3.31 1.04 -19.74
CA ALA A 61 -3.79 1.58 -18.47
C ALA A 61 -3.55 3.10 -18.36
N ILE A 62 -2.35 3.56 -18.75
CA ILE A 62 -1.95 4.98 -18.75
C ILE A 62 -2.78 5.83 -19.73
N MET A 63 -3.13 5.29 -20.89
CA MET A 63 -3.89 6.00 -21.94
C MET A 63 -5.38 6.12 -21.57
N THR A 64 -5.70 6.89 -20.53
CA THR A 64 -7.07 7.12 -20.04
C THR A 64 -7.88 7.93 -21.04
N ASN A 65 -9.13 7.50 -21.30
CA ASN A 65 -10.03 8.08 -22.30
C ASN A 65 -9.49 8.10 -23.74
N ILE A 66 -8.45 7.32 -24.04
CA ILE A 66 -7.91 7.12 -25.38
C ILE A 66 -8.01 5.63 -25.70
N LEU A 67 -8.61 5.29 -26.85
CA LEU A 67 -8.74 3.90 -27.26
C LEU A 67 -7.35 3.34 -27.62
N PHE A 68 -6.87 2.39 -26.82
CA PHE A 68 -5.64 1.65 -27.12
C PHE A 68 -5.91 0.54 -28.15
N THR A 69 -5.38 0.71 -29.37
CA THR A 69 -5.57 -0.22 -30.50
C THR A 69 -4.35 -1.12 -30.74
N GLN A 70 -4.48 -2.06 -31.69
CA GLN A 70 -3.38 -2.92 -32.12
C GLN A 70 -2.19 -2.12 -32.70
N GLU A 71 -2.44 -0.97 -33.32
CA GLU A 71 -1.38 -0.11 -33.86
C GLU A 71 -0.56 0.50 -32.73
N HIS A 72 -1.22 1.02 -31.69
CA HIS A 72 -0.56 1.48 -30.47
C HIS A 72 0.25 0.35 -29.83
N ALA A 73 -0.34 -0.84 -29.71
CA ALA A 73 0.35 -2.02 -29.19
C ALA A 73 1.60 -2.39 -30.00
N THR A 74 1.58 -2.19 -31.32
CA THR A 74 2.71 -2.47 -32.20
C THR A 74 3.85 -1.49 -31.97
N VAL A 75 3.54 -0.18 -31.83
CA VAL A 75 4.52 0.86 -31.45
C VAL A 75 5.20 0.50 -30.12
N VAL A 76 4.39 0.21 -29.09
CA VAL A 76 4.91 -0.17 -27.75
C VAL A 76 5.77 -1.43 -27.85
N SER A 77 5.37 -2.41 -28.66
CA SER A 77 6.13 -3.65 -28.86
C SER A 77 7.52 -3.42 -29.44
N ARG A 78 7.63 -2.58 -30.48
CA ARG A 78 8.91 -2.26 -31.11
C ARG A 78 9.80 -1.45 -30.18
N ALA A 79 9.24 -0.45 -29.52
CA ALA A 79 9.95 0.37 -28.55
C ALA A 79 10.48 -0.47 -27.37
N THR A 80 9.66 -1.37 -26.83
CA THR A 80 10.07 -2.28 -25.73
C THR A 80 11.24 -3.17 -26.14
N ARG A 81 11.19 -3.74 -27.35
CA ARG A 81 12.30 -4.56 -27.87
C ARG A 81 13.59 -3.75 -28.01
N LYS A 82 13.54 -2.57 -28.64
CA LYS A 82 14.71 -1.67 -28.76
C LYS A 82 15.30 -1.28 -27.41
N MET A 83 14.45 -1.00 -26.43
CA MET A 83 14.87 -0.70 -25.06
C MET A 83 15.67 -1.87 -24.48
N PHE A 84 15.16 -3.10 -24.55
CA PHE A 84 15.87 -4.27 -24.02
C PHE A 84 17.10 -4.65 -24.84
N ASP A 85 17.11 -4.48 -26.16
CA ASP A 85 18.29 -4.67 -27.00
C ASP A 85 19.45 -3.78 -26.52
N LYS A 86 19.16 -2.50 -26.17
CA LYS A 86 20.15 -1.60 -25.56
C LYS A 86 20.62 -2.08 -24.19
N ILE A 87 19.73 -2.65 -23.37
CA ILE A 87 20.10 -3.21 -22.07
C ILE A 87 21.03 -4.42 -22.23
N PHE A 88 20.66 -5.39 -23.06
CA PHE A 88 21.42 -6.63 -23.25
C PHE A 88 22.71 -6.45 -24.07
N ALA A 89 22.87 -5.34 -24.79
CA ALA A 89 24.12 -4.96 -25.43
C ALA A 89 25.21 -4.50 -24.44
N GLN A 90 24.85 -4.21 -23.19
CA GLN A 90 25.83 -3.86 -22.16
C GLN A 90 26.75 -5.04 -21.85
N LYS A 91 28.04 -4.78 -21.57
CA LYS A 91 28.99 -5.83 -21.13
C LYS A 91 28.69 -6.35 -19.73
N LYS A 92 28.10 -5.50 -18.89
CA LYS A 92 27.68 -5.78 -17.50
C LYS A 92 26.41 -4.98 -17.24
N LEU A 93 25.51 -5.51 -16.43
CA LEU A 93 24.26 -4.85 -16.07
C LEU A 93 24.53 -3.64 -15.15
N LYS A 94 24.81 -2.47 -15.74
CA LYS A 94 25.03 -1.21 -15.00
C LYS A 94 23.79 -0.32 -15.00
N LYS A 95 23.02 -0.36 -16.10
CA LYS A 95 21.75 0.36 -16.24
C LYS A 95 20.62 -0.63 -16.37
N GLN A 96 19.53 -0.36 -15.66
CA GLN A 96 18.26 -1.07 -15.75
C GLN A 96 17.38 -0.45 -16.85
N ALA A 97 16.56 -1.27 -17.51
CA ALA A 97 15.45 -0.75 -18.32
C ALA A 97 14.48 -0.02 -17.40
N THR A 98 13.88 1.08 -17.86
CA THR A 98 12.90 1.84 -17.08
C THR A 98 11.79 2.38 -18.00
N LEU A 99 10.68 2.83 -17.40
CA LEU A 99 9.61 3.48 -18.16
C LEU A 99 10.10 4.73 -18.92
N ARG A 100 11.11 5.44 -18.38
CA ARG A 100 11.74 6.57 -19.07
C ARG A 100 12.44 6.13 -20.35
N MET A 101 13.18 5.02 -20.32
CA MET A 101 13.80 4.47 -21.52
C MET A 101 12.76 4.04 -22.55
N LEU A 102 11.65 3.44 -22.12
CA LEU A 102 10.55 3.11 -23.04
C LEU A 102 9.99 4.38 -23.72
N ARG A 103 9.76 5.46 -22.95
CA ARG A 103 9.30 6.75 -23.50
C ARG A 103 10.32 7.35 -24.47
N GLU A 104 11.62 7.22 -24.18
CA GLU A 104 12.70 7.65 -25.09
C GLU A 104 12.67 6.88 -26.42
N GLU A 105 12.49 5.55 -26.40
CA GLU A 105 12.35 4.77 -27.65
C GLU A 105 11.11 5.18 -28.45
N ILE A 106 9.99 5.47 -27.77
CA ILE A 106 8.76 5.94 -28.41
C ILE A 106 8.96 7.32 -29.02
N LYS A 107 9.71 8.21 -28.35
CA LYS A 107 10.11 9.52 -28.89
C LYS A 107 10.92 9.36 -30.17
N LEU A 108 11.89 8.45 -30.19
CA LEU A 108 12.68 8.17 -31.39
C LEU A 108 11.81 7.61 -32.52
N GLU A 109 10.83 6.75 -32.23
CA GLU A 109 9.86 6.32 -33.26
C GLU A 109 9.02 7.48 -33.78
N LEU A 110 8.60 8.41 -32.91
CA LEU A 110 7.85 9.61 -33.31
C LEU A 110 8.67 10.53 -34.23
N GLU A 111 9.94 10.76 -33.91
CA GLU A 111 10.85 11.60 -34.71
C GLU A 111 11.15 10.98 -36.07
N ASN A 112 11.22 9.64 -36.15
CA ASN A 112 11.47 8.89 -37.38
C ASN A 112 10.20 8.59 -38.20
N ALA A 113 9.01 8.94 -37.70
CA ALA A 113 7.75 8.70 -38.38
C ALA A 113 7.68 9.53 -39.68
N LYS A 114 7.43 8.82 -40.80
CA LYS A 114 7.52 9.36 -42.17
C LYS A 114 6.26 10.09 -42.61
N ASP A 115 5.11 9.71 -42.07
CA ASP A 115 3.81 10.30 -42.39
C ASP A 115 3.07 10.75 -41.13
N ASP A 116 2.03 11.57 -41.35
CA ASP A 116 1.23 12.14 -40.27
C ASP A 116 0.34 11.08 -39.59
N TYR A 117 0.05 9.97 -40.27
CA TYR A 117 -0.75 8.89 -39.70
C TYR A 117 0.02 8.17 -38.58
N ASP A 118 1.26 7.75 -38.84
CA ASP A 118 2.14 7.15 -37.82
C ASP A 118 2.32 8.10 -36.64
N ARG A 119 2.54 9.39 -36.91
CA ARG A 119 2.65 10.42 -35.85
C ARG A 119 1.39 10.52 -35.01
N SER A 120 0.21 10.42 -35.63
CA SER A 120 -1.07 10.48 -34.92
C SER A 120 -1.29 9.30 -33.96
N ILE A 121 -0.70 8.13 -34.24
CA ILE A 121 -0.74 6.95 -33.37
C ILE A 121 0.32 7.04 -32.25
N ILE A 122 1.54 7.49 -32.57
CA ILE A 122 2.67 7.46 -31.64
C ILE A 122 2.58 8.60 -30.61
N LYS A 123 2.17 9.80 -31.04
CA LYS A 123 2.14 11.01 -30.19
C LYS A 123 1.25 10.87 -28.94
N PRO A 124 0.03 10.30 -29.01
CA PRO A 124 -0.77 10.04 -27.82
C PRO A 124 -0.06 9.16 -26.79
N ILE A 125 0.69 8.15 -27.23
CA ILE A 125 1.46 7.27 -26.33
C ILE A 125 2.55 8.09 -25.63
N TYR A 126 3.37 8.80 -26.40
CA TYR A 126 4.47 9.60 -25.89
C TYR A 126 4.02 10.65 -24.86
N ASN A 127 2.91 11.34 -25.15
CA ASN A 127 2.33 12.35 -24.28
C ASN A 127 1.76 11.72 -23.00
N SER A 128 1.02 10.61 -23.12
CA SER A 128 0.41 9.97 -21.94
C SER A 128 1.45 9.42 -20.96
N LEU A 129 2.61 8.97 -21.48
CA LEU A 129 3.72 8.50 -20.65
C LEU A 129 4.45 9.60 -19.87
N GLU A 130 4.27 10.88 -20.23
CA GLU A 130 4.96 12.01 -19.58
C GLU A 130 4.67 12.08 -18.08
N GLU A 131 3.41 11.91 -17.70
CA GLU A 131 2.95 11.98 -16.30
C GLU A 131 3.67 10.96 -15.40
N TYR A 132 4.05 9.80 -15.96
CA TYR A 132 4.67 8.69 -15.24
C TYR A 132 6.20 8.64 -15.39
N THR A 133 6.80 9.60 -16.10
CA THR A 133 8.24 9.64 -16.38
C THR A 133 8.88 10.90 -15.84
N ASP A 134 8.51 12.05 -16.38
CA ASP A 134 9.03 13.36 -15.98
C ASP A 134 8.01 14.18 -15.18
N GLY A 135 6.74 13.76 -15.19
CA GLY A 135 5.63 14.38 -14.47
C GLY A 135 5.55 14.05 -12.99
N SER A 136 4.33 14.14 -12.43
CA SER A 136 4.14 14.06 -10.98
C SER A 136 4.19 12.62 -10.46
N CYS A 137 3.66 11.66 -11.22
CA CYS A 137 3.58 10.22 -10.88
C CYS A 137 4.84 9.42 -11.23
N ASP A 138 5.99 9.81 -10.68
CA ASP A 138 7.30 9.25 -11.04
C ASP A 138 7.70 7.93 -10.34
N MET A 139 6.82 7.35 -9.52
CA MET A 139 7.08 6.10 -8.80
C MET A 139 7.40 4.89 -9.71
N LEU A 140 7.04 4.97 -11.00
CA LEU A 140 7.30 3.93 -12.01
C LEU A 140 8.48 4.25 -12.94
N ALA A 141 9.10 5.43 -12.80
CA ALA A 141 10.02 5.99 -13.77
C ALA A 141 11.48 5.52 -13.60
N TYR A 142 11.85 5.10 -12.38
CA TYR A 142 13.23 4.86 -11.97
C TYR A 142 13.46 3.41 -11.56
N PRO A 143 14.73 2.95 -11.47
CA PRO A 143 15.04 1.64 -10.94
C PRO A 143 14.44 1.42 -9.55
N SER A 144 14.02 0.19 -9.26
CA SER A 144 13.39 -0.18 -7.99
C SER A 144 14.27 0.21 -6.80
N THR A 145 13.68 0.86 -5.80
CA THR A 145 14.34 1.11 -4.50
C THR A 145 13.81 0.19 -3.40
N VAL A 146 12.81 -0.64 -3.72
CA VAL A 146 12.15 -1.55 -2.80
C VAL A 146 12.69 -2.97 -2.92
N ARG A 147 12.71 -3.70 -1.81
CA ARG A 147 13.08 -5.13 -1.76
C ARG A 147 11.94 -5.95 -1.18
N LEU A 148 11.69 -7.12 -1.77
CA LEU A 148 10.60 -8.02 -1.40
C LEU A 148 11.09 -9.17 -0.48
N ASP A 149 11.93 -8.82 0.49
CA ASP A 149 12.62 -9.80 1.34
C ASP A 149 11.75 -10.26 2.52
N ASN A 150 10.84 -9.41 3.00
CA ASN A 150 9.97 -9.71 4.13
C ASN A 150 8.82 -10.67 3.75
N ARG A 151 8.33 -11.44 4.73
CA ARG A 151 7.21 -12.38 4.56
C ARG A 151 5.89 -11.68 4.26
N MET A 152 5.68 -10.49 4.81
CA MET A 152 4.48 -9.69 4.63
C MET A 152 4.87 -8.37 3.98
N ILE A 153 4.25 -8.07 2.83
CA ILE A 153 4.55 -6.89 2.04
C ILE A 153 3.24 -6.20 1.71
N GLY A 154 3.15 -4.90 1.99
CA GLY A 154 2.01 -4.07 1.66
C GLY A 154 2.40 -2.95 0.70
N PHE A 155 1.53 -2.65 -0.27
CA PHE A 155 1.65 -1.50 -1.15
C PHE A 155 0.49 -0.54 -0.92
N GLY A 156 0.82 0.72 -0.65
CA GLY A 156 -0.13 1.79 -0.37
C GLY A 156 -0.33 2.71 -1.56
N LEU A 157 -1.59 3.10 -1.81
CA LEU A 157 -1.99 3.98 -2.92
C LEU A 157 -2.76 5.22 -2.44
N LYS A 158 -2.84 5.46 -1.13
CA LYS A 158 -3.71 6.50 -0.54
C LYS A 158 -3.46 7.90 -1.13
N ASN A 159 -2.19 8.23 -1.40
CA ASN A 159 -1.79 9.53 -1.95
C ASN A 159 -1.52 9.50 -3.47
N VAL A 160 -1.77 8.37 -4.13
CA VAL A 160 -1.75 8.28 -5.59
C VAL A 160 -3.10 8.78 -6.09
N PRO A 161 -3.16 9.69 -7.09
CA PRO A 161 -4.42 10.12 -7.67
C PRO A 161 -5.21 8.91 -8.21
N PRO A 162 -6.54 8.83 -7.99
CA PRO A 162 -7.35 7.69 -8.40
C PRO A 162 -7.25 7.32 -9.88
N ASP A 163 -7.05 8.32 -10.75
CA ASP A 163 -6.86 8.11 -12.19
C ASP A 163 -5.56 7.38 -12.53
N ASN A 164 -4.59 7.37 -11.61
CA ASN A 164 -3.29 6.70 -11.75
C ASN A 164 -3.26 5.35 -11.03
N TRP A 165 -4.31 4.93 -10.33
CA TRP A 165 -4.30 3.67 -9.58
C TRP A 165 -4.15 2.44 -10.49
N GLU A 166 -4.87 2.39 -11.61
CA GLU A 166 -4.81 1.25 -12.55
C GLU A 166 -3.37 0.94 -13.02
N PRO A 167 -2.60 1.89 -13.58
CA PRO A 167 -1.23 1.60 -14.02
C PRO A 167 -0.27 1.27 -12.88
N VAL A 168 -0.47 1.84 -11.68
CA VAL A 168 0.35 1.50 -10.51
C VAL A 168 0.05 0.07 -10.05
N MET A 169 -1.22 -0.30 -9.93
CA MET A 169 -1.63 -1.65 -9.56
C MET A 169 -1.10 -2.66 -10.59
N VAL A 170 -1.26 -2.40 -11.89
CA VAL A 170 -0.69 -3.23 -12.97
C VAL A 170 0.80 -3.45 -12.78
N THR A 171 1.55 -2.39 -12.44
CA THR A 171 2.99 -2.49 -12.19
C THR A 171 3.33 -3.26 -10.92
N VAL A 172 2.61 -3.05 -9.82
CA VAL A 172 2.80 -3.81 -8.58
C VAL A 172 2.53 -5.29 -8.80
N MET A 173 1.43 -5.65 -9.46
CA MET A 173 1.12 -7.05 -9.77
C MET A 173 2.24 -7.69 -10.60
N HIS A 174 2.68 -7.02 -11.65
CA HIS A 174 3.79 -7.49 -12.49
C HIS A 174 5.09 -7.62 -11.69
N TYR A 175 5.46 -6.63 -10.89
CA TYR A 175 6.65 -6.66 -10.04
C TYR A 175 6.62 -7.80 -9.01
N THR A 176 5.45 -8.09 -8.44
CA THR A 176 5.30 -9.20 -7.48
C THR A 176 5.36 -10.58 -8.15
N SER A 177 5.15 -10.68 -9.46
CA SER A 177 5.16 -11.98 -10.17
C SER A 177 6.52 -12.69 -10.07
N THR A 178 7.62 -11.94 -10.10
CA THR A 178 8.99 -12.49 -9.94
C THR A 178 9.16 -13.19 -8.58
N ARG A 179 8.52 -12.68 -7.52
CA ARG A 179 8.57 -13.32 -6.21
C ARG A 179 7.77 -14.63 -6.17
N MET A 180 6.72 -14.72 -6.96
CA MET A 180 5.89 -15.92 -7.06
C MET A 180 6.61 -17.03 -7.83
N GLU A 181 7.36 -16.70 -8.88
CA GLU A 181 8.25 -17.65 -9.56
C GLU A 181 9.31 -18.22 -8.61
N TYR A 182 10.02 -17.36 -7.87
CA TYR A 182 10.99 -17.79 -6.86
C TYR A 182 10.36 -18.70 -5.79
N ASN A 183 9.19 -18.31 -5.26
CA ASN A 183 8.52 -19.10 -4.24
C ASN A 183 7.99 -20.44 -4.79
N GLN A 184 7.63 -20.51 -6.07
CA GLN A 184 7.25 -21.74 -6.73
C GLN A 184 8.43 -22.72 -6.84
N GLU A 185 9.61 -22.25 -7.23
CA GLU A 185 10.83 -23.07 -7.20
C GLU A 185 11.13 -23.57 -5.79
N ALA A 186 10.92 -22.73 -4.78
CA ALA A 186 11.08 -23.08 -3.37
C ALA A 186 9.91 -23.89 -2.77
N GLN A 187 8.88 -24.22 -3.54
CA GLN A 187 7.65 -24.91 -3.10
C GLN A 187 6.94 -24.21 -1.91
N ARG A 188 6.89 -22.88 -1.94
CA ARG A 188 6.27 -22.03 -0.91
C ARG A 188 5.00 -21.38 -1.43
N ALA A 189 3.89 -21.63 -0.73
CA ALA A 189 2.63 -20.96 -1.02
C ALA A 189 2.74 -19.44 -0.74
N THR A 190 2.18 -18.64 -1.65
CA THR A 190 2.22 -17.17 -1.54
C THR A 190 0.80 -16.62 -1.54
N HIS A 191 0.42 -15.87 -0.50
CA HIS A 191 -0.85 -15.16 -0.49
C HIS A 191 -0.72 -13.88 -1.29
N PHE A 192 -1.57 -13.71 -2.29
CA PHE A 192 -1.62 -12.52 -3.13
C PHE A 192 -2.99 -11.87 -2.98
N ILE A 193 -3.01 -10.68 -2.37
CA ILE A 193 -4.26 -9.98 -2.04
C ILE A 193 -4.32 -8.70 -2.85
N VAL A 194 -5.38 -8.56 -3.65
CA VAL A 194 -5.68 -7.35 -4.41
C VAL A 194 -6.92 -6.71 -3.82
N ASP A 195 -6.72 -5.57 -3.18
CA ASP A 195 -7.79 -4.73 -2.67
C ASP A 195 -8.24 -3.75 -3.75
N GLU A 196 -9.55 -3.46 -3.84
CA GLU A 196 -10.20 -2.70 -4.92
C GLU A 196 -9.90 -3.26 -6.33
N THR A 197 -10.10 -4.57 -6.50
CA THR A 197 -9.76 -5.29 -7.74
C THR A 197 -10.45 -4.70 -8.98
N GLN A 198 -11.63 -4.10 -8.83
CA GLN A 198 -12.38 -3.47 -9.92
C GLN A 198 -11.64 -2.28 -10.58
N VAL A 199 -10.62 -1.71 -9.91
CA VAL A 199 -9.79 -0.65 -10.48
C VAL A 199 -8.92 -1.16 -11.63
N VAL A 200 -8.39 -2.38 -11.50
CA VAL A 200 -7.51 -3.01 -12.49
C VAL A 200 -8.29 -3.53 -13.70
N SER A 201 -9.58 -3.74 -13.56
CA SER A 201 -10.44 -4.31 -14.60
C SER A 201 -11.15 -3.29 -15.48
N ARG A 202 -10.84 -1.98 -15.35
CA ARG A 202 -11.52 -0.93 -16.12
C ARG A 202 -11.30 -1.07 -17.62
N LYS A 203 -10.09 -1.50 -18.03
CA LYS A 203 -9.73 -1.75 -19.43
C LYS A 203 -9.53 -3.25 -19.68
N GLY A 204 -9.92 -3.70 -20.87
CA GLY A 204 -9.82 -5.12 -21.25
C GLY A 204 -8.41 -5.69 -21.18
N THR A 205 -7.39 -4.90 -21.54
CA THR A 205 -5.96 -5.29 -21.50
C THR A 205 -5.40 -5.42 -20.08
N SER A 206 -5.84 -4.58 -19.14
CA SER A 206 -5.46 -4.64 -17.72
C SER A 206 -6.19 -5.77 -17.01
N ALA A 207 -7.47 -5.97 -17.33
CA ALA A 207 -8.22 -7.14 -16.88
C ALA A 207 -7.54 -8.44 -17.32
N GLU A 208 -7.06 -8.53 -18.57
CA GLU A 208 -6.36 -9.73 -19.08
C GLU A 208 -5.11 -10.06 -18.28
N GLN A 209 -4.39 -9.04 -17.83
CA GLN A 209 -3.24 -9.25 -16.96
C GLN A 209 -3.64 -9.73 -15.59
N LEU A 210 -4.68 -9.15 -14.97
CA LEU A 210 -5.20 -9.65 -13.71
C LEU A 210 -5.60 -11.13 -13.83
N ASN A 211 -6.33 -11.50 -14.88
CA ASN A 211 -6.73 -12.89 -15.11
C ASN A 211 -5.53 -13.80 -15.38
N THR A 212 -4.58 -13.37 -16.21
CA THR A 212 -3.35 -14.13 -16.47
C THR A 212 -2.54 -14.32 -15.18
N ALA A 213 -2.39 -13.27 -14.39
CA ALA A 213 -1.68 -13.29 -13.11
C ALA A 213 -2.37 -14.28 -12.16
N VAL A 214 -3.68 -14.12 -11.91
CA VAL A 214 -4.43 -15.02 -11.02
C VAL A 214 -4.38 -16.48 -11.48
N ALA A 215 -4.56 -16.74 -12.78
CA ALA A 215 -4.51 -18.08 -13.33
C ALA A 215 -3.12 -18.72 -13.22
N THR A 216 -2.06 -17.93 -13.43
CA THR A 216 -0.67 -18.37 -13.33
C THR A 216 -0.27 -18.60 -11.87
N PHE A 217 -0.58 -17.65 -11.01
CA PHE A 217 -0.29 -17.70 -9.58
C PHE A 217 -0.96 -18.90 -8.92
N ARG A 218 -2.21 -19.21 -9.27
CA ARG A 218 -2.89 -20.43 -8.79
C ARG A 218 -2.14 -21.71 -9.15
N LYS A 219 -1.54 -21.80 -10.35
CA LYS A 219 -0.72 -22.96 -10.75
C LYS A 219 0.60 -23.05 -9.98
N TYR A 220 1.07 -21.92 -9.46
CA TYR A 220 2.34 -21.78 -8.73
C TYR A 220 2.17 -21.88 -7.20
N GLY A 221 1.02 -22.36 -6.72
CA GLY A 221 0.72 -22.45 -5.29
C GLY A 221 0.35 -21.10 -4.65
N GLY A 222 0.06 -20.10 -5.47
CA GLY A 222 -0.46 -18.80 -5.05
C GLY A 222 -1.92 -18.90 -4.59
N ILE A 223 -2.22 -18.25 -3.46
CA ILE A 223 -3.56 -18.10 -2.91
C ILE A 223 -3.99 -16.66 -3.21
N CYS A 224 -4.78 -16.48 -4.27
CA CYS A 224 -5.22 -15.18 -4.72
C CYS A 224 -6.54 -14.78 -4.05
N THR A 225 -6.56 -13.62 -3.39
CA THR A 225 -7.76 -13.01 -2.82
C THR A 225 -8.01 -11.68 -3.52
N MET A 226 -9.20 -11.53 -4.08
CA MET A 226 -9.64 -10.29 -4.73
C MET A 226 -10.77 -9.70 -3.88
N ALA A 227 -10.55 -8.52 -3.32
CA ALA A 227 -11.58 -7.76 -2.64
C ALA A 227 -12.18 -6.73 -3.61
N MET A 228 -13.51 -6.64 -3.63
CA MET A 228 -14.28 -5.73 -4.47
C MET A 228 -15.40 -5.12 -3.63
N GLN A 229 -15.66 -3.83 -3.81
CA GLN A 229 -16.77 -3.16 -3.14
C GLN A 229 -18.03 -3.13 -3.99
N ASN A 230 -17.90 -2.94 -5.31
CA ASN A 230 -19.03 -2.85 -6.23
C ASN A 230 -19.06 -4.10 -7.12
N ILE A 231 -19.92 -5.05 -6.75
CA ILE A 231 -20.09 -6.30 -7.51
C ILE A 231 -20.69 -6.00 -8.89
N THR A 232 -21.68 -5.11 -9.00
CA THR A 232 -22.31 -4.81 -10.30
C THR A 232 -21.28 -4.37 -11.35
N ALA A 233 -20.40 -3.42 -11.02
CA ALA A 233 -19.34 -2.95 -11.90
C ALA A 233 -18.33 -4.07 -12.26
N ALA A 234 -18.07 -4.99 -11.33
CA ALA A 234 -17.24 -6.16 -11.61
C ALA A 234 -17.91 -7.13 -12.60
N LEU A 235 -19.23 -7.32 -12.51
CA LEU A 235 -19.97 -8.25 -13.35
C LEU A 235 -20.25 -7.77 -14.77
N GLU A 236 -20.20 -6.46 -15.00
CA GLU A 236 -20.22 -5.88 -16.35
C GLU A 236 -18.98 -6.27 -17.17
N ASN A 237 -17.84 -6.49 -16.51
CA ASN A 237 -16.65 -6.99 -17.17
C ASN A 237 -16.72 -8.51 -17.33
N LYS A 238 -16.85 -8.99 -18.58
CA LYS A 238 -16.92 -10.41 -18.92
C LYS A 238 -15.80 -11.25 -18.28
N MET A 239 -14.60 -10.71 -18.22
CA MET A 239 -13.44 -11.43 -17.69
C MET A 239 -13.45 -11.51 -16.17
N LEU A 240 -13.88 -10.45 -15.48
CA LEU A 240 -14.09 -10.50 -14.04
C LEU A 240 -15.23 -11.45 -13.67
N LYS A 241 -16.31 -11.46 -14.47
CA LYS A 241 -17.39 -12.43 -14.32
C LYS A 241 -16.87 -13.87 -14.43
N GLU A 242 -16.04 -14.16 -15.43
CA GLU A 242 -15.39 -15.47 -15.57
C GLU A 242 -14.46 -15.81 -14.39
N LEU A 243 -13.60 -14.86 -13.97
CA LEU A 243 -12.73 -15.00 -12.80
C LEU A 243 -13.53 -15.33 -11.54
N PHE A 244 -14.61 -14.60 -11.32
CA PHE A 244 -15.53 -14.78 -10.20
C PHE A 244 -16.18 -16.16 -10.23
N SER A 245 -16.72 -16.59 -11.38
CA SER A 245 -17.32 -17.92 -11.53
C SER A 245 -16.32 -19.04 -11.27
N ASN A 246 -15.05 -18.86 -11.65
CA ASN A 246 -13.97 -19.83 -11.45
C ASN A 246 -13.43 -19.89 -10.01
N CYS A 247 -13.83 -18.97 -9.13
CA CYS A 247 -13.43 -18.97 -7.73
C CYS A 247 -14.27 -19.96 -6.92
N ASN A 248 -13.60 -20.98 -6.37
CA ASN A 248 -14.21 -21.97 -5.48
C ASN A 248 -14.63 -21.35 -4.13
N TYR A 249 -13.88 -20.37 -3.65
CA TYR A 249 -14.15 -19.65 -2.42
C TYR A 249 -14.67 -18.26 -2.75
N LYS A 250 -15.82 -17.89 -2.18
CA LYS A 250 -16.38 -16.56 -2.28
C LYS A 250 -16.90 -16.13 -0.91
N CYS A 251 -16.70 -14.88 -0.56
CA CYS A 251 -17.17 -14.30 0.69
C CYS A 251 -17.94 -13.02 0.36
N PHE A 252 -19.19 -12.97 0.79
CA PHE A 252 -20.08 -11.85 0.59
C PHE A 252 -20.44 -11.27 1.95
N LEU A 253 -20.15 -10.00 2.15
CA LEU A 253 -20.69 -9.21 3.26
C LEU A 253 -21.99 -8.54 2.80
N ASP A 254 -22.55 -7.63 3.58
CA ASP A 254 -23.71 -6.83 3.17
C ASP A 254 -23.48 -6.22 1.77
N GLN A 255 -24.44 -6.46 0.86
CA GLN A 255 -24.36 -6.02 -0.54
C GLN A 255 -25.33 -4.89 -0.87
N GLY A 256 -26.23 -4.48 0.02
CA GLY A 256 -27.29 -3.54 -0.35
C GLY A 256 -28.20 -4.06 -1.50
N GLY A 257 -29.32 -3.38 -1.73
CA GLY A 257 -30.41 -3.94 -2.55
C GLY A 257 -30.11 -4.16 -4.05
N ALA A 258 -29.26 -3.33 -4.67
CA ALA A 258 -28.99 -3.40 -6.11
C ALA A 258 -27.98 -4.50 -6.48
N ASP A 259 -26.89 -4.63 -5.72
CA ASP A 259 -25.82 -5.62 -5.99
C ASP A 259 -26.25 -7.05 -5.67
N ALA A 260 -27.16 -7.24 -4.71
CA ALA A 260 -27.70 -8.55 -4.37
C ALA A 260 -28.38 -9.23 -5.58
N ASN A 261 -29.21 -8.49 -6.34
CA ASN A 261 -29.90 -9.05 -7.50
C ASN A 261 -28.95 -9.47 -8.63
N ALA A 262 -27.88 -8.69 -8.86
CA ALA A 262 -26.84 -9.05 -9.83
C ALA A 262 -26.08 -10.31 -9.40
N LEU A 263 -25.84 -10.46 -8.09
CA LEU A 263 -25.18 -11.64 -7.51
C LEU A 263 -26.02 -12.91 -7.67
N ALA A 264 -27.35 -12.84 -7.52
CA ALA A 264 -28.24 -13.98 -7.70
C ALA A 264 -28.17 -14.59 -9.12
N GLN A 265 -27.75 -13.82 -10.13
CA GLN A 265 -27.61 -14.32 -11.51
C GLN A 265 -26.38 -15.21 -11.73
N ILE A 266 -25.39 -15.14 -10.84
CA ILE A 266 -24.09 -15.81 -11.00
C ILE A 266 -23.76 -16.76 -9.86
N GLN A 267 -24.48 -16.65 -8.75
CA GLN A 267 -24.31 -17.47 -7.56
C GLN A 267 -25.68 -17.94 -7.09
N GLU A 268 -25.91 -19.25 -7.18
CA GLU A 268 -27.11 -19.87 -6.64
C GLU A 268 -27.08 -19.75 -5.11
N LEU A 269 -28.09 -19.08 -4.56
CA LEU A 269 -28.33 -18.89 -3.14
C LEU A 269 -29.80 -19.21 -2.86
N SER A 270 -30.08 -19.86 -1.73
CA SER A 270 -31.43 -19.98 -1.20
C SER A 270 -31.96 -18.61 -0.76
N GLN A 271 -33.29 -18.49 -0.57
CA GLN A 271 -33.88 -17.24 -0.10
C GLN A 271 -33.32 -16.80 1.26
N THR A 272 -33.04 -17.73 2.17
CA THR A 272 -32.46 -17.42 3.48
C THR A 272 -31.04 -16.87 3.35
N GLU A 273 -30.22 -17.46 2.48
CA GLU A 273 -28.85 -17.00 2.24
C GLU A 273 -28.84 -15.65 1.54
N PHE A 274 -29.71 -15.46 0.56
CA PHE A 274 -29.88 -14.18 -0.11
C PHE A 274 -30.32 -13.08 0.87
N ASN A 275 -31.29 -13.36 1.73
CA ASN A 275 -31.75 -12.40 2.74
C ASN A 275 -30.65 -12.01 3.74
N ALA A 276 -29.70 -12.92 4.01
CA ALA A 276 -28.55 -12.62 4.88
C ALA A 276 -27.59 -11.58 4.27
N LEU A 277 -27.60 -11.41 2.93
CA LEU A 277 -26.81 -10.38 2.24
C LEU A 277 -27.41 -8.97 2.33
N SER A 278 -28.66 -8.86 2.80
CA SER A 278 -29.35 -7.59 3.04
C SER A 278 -29.38 -7.23 4.53
N SER A 279 -28.52 -7.87 5.35
CA SER A 279 -28.44 -7.60 6.78
C SER A 279 -27.60 -6.35 7.03
N GLU A 280 -28.13 -5.39 7.78
CA GLU A 280 -27.40 -4.19 8.22
C GLU A 280 -26.32 -4.48 9.28
N GLU A 281 -26.17 -5.75 9.72
CA GLU A 281 -25.22 -6.11 10.75
C GLU A 281 -23.80 -6.30 10.19
N VAL A 282 -22.93 -5.33 10.46
CA VAL A 282 -21.51 -5.37 10.09
C VAL A 282 -20.83 -6.65 10.59
N GLY A 283 -20.09 -7.30 9.69
CA GLY A 283 -19.31 -8.51 9.97
C GLY A 283 -20.08 -9.82 9.77
N ARG A 284 -21.37 -9.78 9.46
CA ARG A 284 -22.13 -10.95 9.01
C ARG A 284 -22.13 -11.06 7.50
N GLY A 285 -22.28 -12.29 7.00
CA GLY A 285 -22.29 -12.53 5.57
C GLY A 285 -22.51 -13.98 5.17
N VAL A 286 -22.33 -14.22 3.87
CA VAL A 286 -22.46 -15.52 3.23
C VAL A 286 -21.12 -15.94 2.65
N MET A 287 -20.69 -17.15 3.01
CA MET A 287 -19.49 -17.77 2.48
C MET A 287 -19.88 -18.94 1.58
N VAL A 288 -19.35 -18.96 0.36
CA VAL A 288 -19.53 -20.05 -0.60
C VAL A 288 -18.22 -20.78 -0.77
N TRP A 289 -18.23 -22.08 -0.53
CA TRP A 289 -17.09 -22.98 -0.74
C TRP A 289 -17.51 -24.15 -1.64
N GLY A 290 -17.22 -24.04 -2.93
CA GLY A 290 -17.69 -24.98 -3.93
C GLY A 290 -19.21 -25.01 -3.98
N LYS A 291 -19.82 -26.11 -3.53
CA LYS A 291 -21.28 -26.28 -3.45
C LYS A 291 -21.87 -25.96 -2.07
N LYS A 292 -21.03 -25.72 -1.07
CA LYS A 292 -21.48 -25.42 0.29
C LYS A 292 -21.66 -23.93 0.44
N VAL A 293 -22.78 -23.53 1.03
CA VAL A 293 -23.06 -22.15 1.41
C VAL A 293 -23.21 -22.12 2.93
N VAL A 294 -22.56 -21.16 3.58
CA VAL A 294 -22.49 -21.05 5.04
C VAL A 294 -22.71 -19.60 5.43
N LEU A 295 -23.66 -19.36 6.32
CA LEU A 295 -23.82 -18.06 6.99
C LEU A 295 -22.77 -17.93 8.09
N PHE A 296 -22.12 -16.77 8.18
CA PHE A 296 -21.10 -16.53 9.18
C PHE A 296 -21.32 -15.21 9.93
N ASP A 297 -20.77 -15.16 11.13
CA ASP A 297 -20.60 -13.94 11.93
C ASP A 297 -19.11 -13.81 12.26
N ALA A 298 -18.46 -12.81 11.64
CA ALA A 298 -17.04 -12.51 11.79
C ALA A 298 -16.79 -11.30 12.71
N LYS A 299 -17.75 -10.95 13.58
CA LYS A 299 -17.54 -9.87 14.56
C LYS A 299 -16.38 -10.22 15.48
N ILE A 300 -15.37 -9.37 15.47
CA ILE A 300 -14.25 -9.43 16.41
C ILE A 300 -14.68 -8.70 17.68
N SER A 301 -14.50 -9.33 18.84
CA SER A 301 -14.79 -8.69 20.13
C SER A 301 -13.87 -7.49 20.37
N LYS A 302 -14.36 -6.46 21.05
CA LYS A 302 -13.61 -5.22 21.29
C LYS A 302 -12.41 -5.42 22.20
N GLU A 303 -12.44 -6.48 22.99
CA GLU A 303 -11.39 -6.93 23.90
C GLU A 303 -10.27 -7.68 23.16
N ASN A 304 -10.48 -8.07 21.90
CA ASN A 304 -9.48 -8.77 21.11
C ASN A 304 -8.35 -7.82 20.70
N GLU A 305 -7.09 -8.25 20.87
CA GLU A 305 -5.91 -7.46 20.52
C GLU A 305 -5.81 -7.07 19.04
N LEU A 306 -6.52 -7.77 18.15
CA LEU A 306 -6.61 -7.46 16.73
C LEU A 306 -7.64 -6.37 16.43
N TYR A 307 -8.62 -6.16 17.30
CA TYR A 307 -9.71 -5.21 17.07
C TYR A 307 -9.19 -3.79 16.81
N PRO A 308 -8.28 -3.21 17.63
CA PRO A 308 -7.78 -1.85 17.37
C PRO A 308 -7.01 -1.72 16.04
N LEU A 309 -6.42 -2.81 15.54
CA LEU A 309 -5.63 -2.82 14.31
C LEU A 309 -6.51 -2.92 13.06
N ILE A 310 -7.62 -3.65 13.16
CA ILE A 310 -8.48 -3.99 12.02
C ILE A 310 -9.72 -3.08 11.98
N ASN A 311 -10.08 -2.43 13.09
CA ASN A 311 -11.18 -1.50 13.12
C ASN A 311 -10.94 -0.37 12.12
N THR A 312 -11.85 -0.16 11.18
CA THR A 312 -11.82 0.93 10.20
C THR A 312 -12.81 2.04 10.54
N ASN A 313 -13.59 1.91 11.62
CA ASN A 313 -14.57 2.91 12.03
C ASN A 313 -13.89 4.19 12.51
N PHE A 314 -14.00 5.23 11.69
CA PHE A 314 -13.41 6.54 11.95
C PHE A 314 -13.83 7.14 13.30
N HIS A 315 -15.12 7.03 13.66
CA HIS A 315 -15.64 7.60 14.90
C HIS A 315 -15.14 6.84 16.13
N GLU A 316 -14.98 5.52 16.03
CA GLU A 316 -14.39 4.73 17.11
C GLU A 316 -12.89 5.01 17.27
N LYS A 317 -12.13 5.07 16.17
CA LYS A 317 -10.70 5.46 16.22
C LYS A 317 -10.52 6.85 16.82
N ALA A 318 -11.35 7.82 16.46
CA ALA A 318 -11.29 9.17 17.01
C ALA A 318 -11.54 9.18 18.53
N LYS A 319 -12.58 8.46 19.00
CA LYS A 319 -12.89 8.32 20.43
C LYS A 319 -11.77 7.60 21.19
N GLU A 320 -11.16 6.57 20.62
CA GLU A 320 -10.03 5.87 21.25
C GLU A 320 -8.77 6.74 21.32
N ALA A 321 -8.46 7.50 20.25
CA ALA A 321 -7.35 8.44 20.25
C ALA A 321 -7.53 9.55 21.29
N GLU A 322 -8.76 10.05 21.46
CA GLU A 322 -9.10 11.03 22.49
C GLU A 322 -8.96 10.45 23.90
N LYS A 323 -9.46 9.23 24.15
CA LYS A 323 -9.26 8.51 25.41
C LYS A 323 -7.78 8.26 25.72
N ARG A 324 -6.97 7.88 24.72
CA ARG A 324 -5.51 7.71 24.90
C ARG A 324 -4.84 9.02 25.26
N LYS A 325 -5.19 10.14 24.60
CA LYS A 325 -4.67 11.48 24.94
C LYS A 325 -5.09 11.90 26.35
N GLN A 326 -6.31 11.60 26.77
CA GLN A 326 -6.78 11.88 28.13
C GLN A 326 -6.01 11.07 29.17
N ARG A 327 -5.80 9.76 28.94
CA ARG A 327 -4.98 8.91 29.83
C ARG A 327 -3.54 9.40 29.93
N GLN A 328 -2.89 9.70 28.80
CA GLN A 328 -1.53 10.25 28.81
C GLN A 328 -1.43 11.57 29.56
N ARG A 329 -2.43 12.46 29.42
CA ARG A 329 -2.51 13.69 30.20
C ARG A 329 -2.69 13.42 31.70
N GLN A 330 -3.52 12.45 32.07
CA GLN A 330 -3.72 12.05 33.47
C GLN A 330 -2.45 11.43 34.07
N GLU A 331 -1.82 10.49 33.39
CA GLU A 331 -0.57 9.86 33.82
C GLU A 331 0.55 10.90 33.97
N GLN A 332 0.64 11.85 33.04
CA GLN A 332 1.62 12.93 33.11
C GLN A 332 1.31 13.93 34.23
N GLN A 333 0.03 14.21 34.50
CA GLN A 333 -0.38 15.01 35.64
C GLN A 333 -0.05 14.30 36.97
N GLU A 334 -0.41 13.03 37.13
CA GLU A 334 -0.09 12.24 38.32
C GLU A 334 1.42 12.12 38.56
N SER A 335 2.21 11.99 37.49
CA SER A 335 3.67 12.00 37.55
C SER A 335 4.20 13.36 38.02
N ASN A 336 3.67 14.46 37.48
CA ASN A 336 4.03 15.81 37.91
C ASN A 336 3.65 16.07 39.37
N ASP A 337 2.43 15.71 39.77
CA ASP A 337 1.94 15.89 41.15
C ASP A 337 2.85 15.15 42.16
N ARG A 338 3.31 13.93 41.83
CA ARG A 338 4.27 13.18 42.66
C ARG A 338 5.64 13.86 42.73
N ILE A 339 6.14 14.37 41.61
CA ILE A 339 7.41 15.10 41.57
C ILE A 339 7.32 16.35 42.44
N GLU A 340 6.24 17.11 42.30
CA GLU A 340 5.96 18.31 43.09
C GLU A 340 5.90 18.00 44.59
N GLU A 341 5.22 16.92 44.98
CA GLU A 341 5.12 16.48 46.39
C GLU A 341 6.51 16.14 46.97
N ILE A 342 7.35 15.43 46.22
CA ILE A 342 8.73 15.10 46.64
C ILE A 342 9.56 16.37 46.78
N ILE A 343 9.49 17.30 45.81
CA ILE A 343 10.21 18.58 45.87
C ILE A 343 9.81 19.35 47.13
N LEU A 344 8.51 19.43 47.44
CA LEU A 344 8.02 20.14 48.62
C LEU A 344 8.47 19.49 49.93
N GLN A 345 8.46 18.16 50.02
CA GLN A 345 8.97 17.43 51.18
C GLN A 345 10.47 17.66 51.38
N MET A 346 11.26 17.63 50.30
CA MET A 346 12.69 17.92 50.38
C MET A 346 12.95 19.38 50.81
N ALA A 347 12.20 20.34 50.24
CA ALA A 347 12.31 21.76 50.53
C ALA A 347 11.83 22.17 51.93
N GLU A 348 11.03 21.32 52.60
CA GLU A 348 10.62 21.47 53.98
C GLU A 348 11.73 21.08 54.96
N LEU A 349 12.53 20.06 54.61
CA LEU A 349 13.64 19.58 55.43
C LEU A 349 14.87 20.50 55.31
N ALA A 350 15.19 20.96 54.09
CA ALA A 350 16.32 21.85 53.83
C ALA A 350 16.13 22.59 52.49
N PRO A 351 16.77 23.76 52.28
CA PRO A 351 16.82 24.40 50.97
C PRO A 351 17.42 23.47 49.90
N VAL A 352 16.69 23.23 48.81
CA VAL A 352 17.08 22.31 47.73
C VAL A 352 17.63 23.05 46.52
N THR A 353 18.57 22.42 45.82
CA THR A 353 19.07 22.87 44.50
C THR A 353 18.60 21.95 43.39
N VAL A 354 18.71 22.40 42.14
CA VAL A 354 18.44 21.55 40.95
C VAL A 354 19.29 20.27 40.97
N ARG A 355 20.54 20.34 41.44
CA ARG A 355 21.40 19.16 41.57
C ARG A 355 20.89 18.14 42.58
N ASP A 356 20.33 18.61 43.70
CA ASP A 356 19.77 17.73 44.72
C ASP A 356 18.56 16.98 44.17
N LEU A 357 17.70 17.67 43.41
CA LEU A 357 16.57 17.04 42.73
C LEU A 357 17.02 15.98 41.72
N LEU A 358 18.02 16.28 40.88
CA LEU A 358 18.56 15.33 39.90
C LEU A 358 19.22 14.08 40.55
N SER A 359 19.60 14.17 41.82
CA SER A 359 20.18 13.04 42.56
C SER A 359 19.13 12.11 43.18
N VAL A 360 17.90 12.59 43.37
CA VAL A 360 16.80 11.88 44.03
C VAL A 360 15.70 11.49 43.05
N LEU A 361 15.45 12.33 42.04
CA LEU A 361 14.43 12.16 41.01
C LEU A 361 15.08 11.78 39.69
N GLU A 362 14.54 10.76 39.04
CA GLU A 362 14.92 10.37 37.67
C GLU A 362 14.30 11.32 36.63
N ILE A 363 14.67 12.60 36.68
CA ILE A 363 14.19 13.65 35.77
C ILE A 363 15.33 14.39 35.10
N THR A 364 15.05 15.08 34.00
CA THR A 364 16.02 15.94 33.32
C THR A 364 16.19 17.28 34.05
N GLN A 365 17.30 17.99 33.78
CA GLN A 365 17.52 19.33 34.32
C GLN A 365 16.40 20.30 33.91
N GLU A 366 15.95 20.22 32.65
CA GLU A 366 14.89 21.07 32.11
C GLU A 366 13.54 20.81 32.82
N GLU A 367 13.21 19.55 33.10
CA GLU A 367 12.01 19.17 33.86
C GLU A 367 12.08 19.67 35.31
N ALA A 368 13.24 19.51 35.97
CA ALA A 368 13.44 19.99 37.34
C ALA A 368 13.27 21.52 37.43
N GLU A 369 13.88 22.27 36.51
CA GLU A 369 13.76 23.73 36.44
C GLU A 369 12.31 24.16 36.18
N LYS A 370 11.60 23.46 35.30
CA LYS A 370 10.19 23.73 34.99
C LYS A 370 9.29 23.53 36.22
N GLN A 371 9.48 22.44 36.95
CA GLN A 371 8.71 22.15 38.15
C GLN A 371 8.99 23.13 39.28
N LEU A 372 10.26 23.46 39.53
CA LEU A 372 10.65 24.47 40.51
C LEU A 372 10.09 25.86 40.20
N ASN A 373 10.15 26.28 38.93
CA ASN A 373 9.58 27.55 38.50
C ASN A 373 8.05 27.58 38.67
N TRP A 374 7.37 26.48 38.35
CA TRP A 374 5.92 26.36 38.57
C TRP A 374 5.57 26.45 40.06
N LEU A 375 6.26 25.71 40.93
CA LEU A 375 6.05 25.76 42.38
C LEU A 375 6.34 27.15 42.98
N CYS A 376 7.34 27.87 42.46
CA CYS A 376 7.58 29.27 42.83
C CYS A 376 6.45 30.21 42.38
N GLN A 377 5.93 30.02 41.17
CA GLN A 377 4.81 30.82 40.65
C GLN A 377 3.52 30.60 41.44
N GLN A 378 3.28 29.36 41.90
CA GLN A 378 2.16 29.04 42.78
C GLN A 378 2.38 29.49 44.23
N GLY A 379 3.57 29.99 44.58
CA GLY A 379 3.90 30.48 45.91
C GLY A 379 4.26 29.39 46.93
N TYR A 380 4.44 28.14 46.52
CA TYR A 380 4.84 27.04 47.42
C TYR A 380 6.34 27.03 47.74
N LEU A 381 7.16 27.60 46.85
CA LEU A 381 8.61 27.71 47.04
C LEU A 381 9.09 29.16 46.92
N VAL A 382 10.06 29.52 47.76
CA VAL A 382 10.80 30.78 47.65
C VAL A 382 12.18 30.49 47.07
N LYS A 383 12.51 31.20 45.98
CA LYS A 383 13.81 31.15 45.33
C LYS A 383 14.76 32.13 46.02
N THR A 384 15.90 31.65 46.50
CA THR A 384 16.98 32.46 47.09
C THR A 384 18.29 32.22 46.34
N GLU A 385 19.12 33.25 46.24
CA GLU A 385 20.43 33.16 45.60
C GLU A 385 21.50 33.52 46.63
N GLU A 386 22.34 32.53 46.97
CA GLU A 386 23.46 32.70 47.91
C GLU A 386 24.76 32.27 47.22
N ALA A 387 25.75 33.17 47.16
CA ALA A 387 27.08 32.92 46.61
C ALA A 387 27.09 32.32 45.18
N GLY A 388 26.11 32.69 44.34
CA GLY A 388 25.97 32.21 42.96
C GLY A 388 25.27 30.86 42.81
N ASN A 389 24.77 30.27 43.90
CA ASN A 389 23.95 29.06 43.88
C ASN A 389 22.49 29.41 44.15
N ILE A 390 21.60 28.99 43.24
CA ILE A 390 20.16 29.11 43.39
C ILE A 390 19.65 27.98 44.28
N ARG A 391 18.93 28.35 45.34
CA ARG A 391 18.27 27.43 46.27
C ARG A 391 16.77 27.71 46.33
N TYR A 392 16.01 26.68 46.64
CA TYR A 392 14.57 26.72 46.77
C TYR A 392 14.17 26.19 48.14
N GLN A 393 13.33 26.93 48.86
CA GLN A 393 12.85 26.54 50.18
C GLN A 393 11.33 26.65 50.24
N LYS A 394 10.67 25.78 51.01
CA LYS A 394 9.20 25.83 51.19
C LYS A 394 8.78 27.19 51.76
N ALA A 395 7.81 27.83 51.11
CA ALA A 395 7.19 29.05 51.63
C ALA A 395 6.45 28.71 52.94
N GLY A 396 6.62 29.56 53.96
CA GLY A 396 6.08 29.36 55.30
C GLY A 396 4.57 29.55 55.42
#